data_AF-A0A0Q5Z139-F1
#
_entry.id   AF-A0A0Q5Z139-F1
#
_cell.length_a   1.000
_cell.length_b   1.000
_cell.length_c   1.000
_cell.angle_alpha   90.00
_cell.angle_beta   90.00
_cell.angle_gamma   90.00
#
_symmetry.space_group_name_H-M   'P 1'
#
loop_
_entity.id
_entity.type
_entity.pdbx_description
1 polymer ?
#
loop_
_entity_poly.entity_id
_entity_poly.type
_entity_poly.pdbx_seq_one_letter_code
_entity_poly.pdbx_strand_id
1 'polypeptide(L)'
;MSNAALQSLQIQPCATDPVLAQQQTRFNALVRQLELGRAALAGWKERIDRYHQAVEPVRRELHAAWRQWAFALDHAGLQPGLTRAERAQLDELLREATTALLEVEDDAGLEELARRHEEGSSCAQSGREDAADEAGDEELPEEDPAQDWEQQAARASAQRAEWAAKRRTASARKRRQQAAQEVSRSLRDVYRRLASALHPDREPDARQRGRKTALMQQANQAYAEGNLLALLELQLQAEEVDAAHLAGVDPRRLQHYVTVLQEQLTDLQSETRRLETGFRAAVGVAPGWGLQPRRADRLISSEAQRLRGELQLLQRQTRLLGDLEATKTWLREVRSARH
;
A
#
# COMPACT_ATOMS: atom_id res chain seq x y z
N MET A 1 21.95 -5.09 1.40
CA MET A 1 22.34 -6.35 2.08
C MET A 1 22.86 -7.32 1.01
N SER A 2 24.08 -7.84 1.15
CA SER A 2 24.69 -8.74 0.16
C SER A 2 24.36 -10.20 0.45
N ASN A 3 24.03 -10.96 -0.60
CA ASN A 3 23.73 -12.41 -0.56
C ASN A 3 24.82 -13.25 0.15
N ALA A 4 26.06 -12.76 0.17
CA ALA A 4 27.21 -13.40 0.81
C ALA A 4 27.13 -13.44 2.36
N ALA A 5 26.54 -12.42 3.00
CA ALA A 5 26.51 -12.32 4.47
C ALA A 5 25.51 -13.27 5.13
N LEU A 6 24.57 -13.80 4.35
CA LEU A 6 23.54 -14.72 4.83
C LEU A 6 23.86 -16.19 4.53
N GLN A 7 24.68 -16.46 3.51
CA GLN A 7 25.26 -17.80 3.34
C GLN A 7 26.13 -18.20 4.54
N SER A 8 26.80 -17.24 5.18
CA SER A 8 27.56 -17.44 6.43
C SER A 8 26.70 -17.70 7.67
N LEU A 9 25.37 -17.51 7.60
CA LEU A 9 24.44 -17.85 8.69
C LEU A 9 23.95 -19.30 8.63
N GLN A 10 24.32 -20.08 7.61
CA GLN A 10 23.87 -21.47 7.52
C GLN A 10 24.58 -22.35 8.55
N ILE A 11 23.80 -22.91 9.46
CA ILE A 11 24.28 -23.74 10.56
C ILE A 11 24.32 -25.20 10.10
N GLN A 12 25.40 -25.92 10.40
CA GLN A 12 25.45 -27.37 10.17
C GLN A 12 24.55 -28.11 11.17
N PRO A 13 23.63 -28.98 10.72
CA PRO A 13 22.79 -29.76 11.62
C PRO A 13 23.63 -30.71 12.48
N CYS A 14 23.32 -30.77 13.78
CA CYS A 14 23.96 -31.67 14.73
C CYS A 14 23.66 -33.13 14.36
N ALA A 15 24.68 -33.97 14.20
CA ALA A 15 24.50 -35.38 13.83
C ALA A 15 24.03 -36.25 15.01
N THR A 16 24.26 -35.81 16.25
CA THR A 16 24.08 -36.61 17.48
C THR A 16 22.78 -36.30 18.24
N ASP A 17 22.17 -35.13 18.04
CA ASP A 17 20.88 -34.77 18.65
C ASP A 17 19.83 -34.44 17.55
N PRO A 18 18.83 -35.32 17.33
CA PRO A 18 17.85 -35.14 16.27
C PRO A 18 16.91 -33.95 16.50
N VAL A 19 16.65 -33.56 17.76
CA VAL A 19 15.77 -32.42 18.08
C VAL A 19 16.47 -31.11 17.75
N LEU A 20 17.75 -31.00 18.11
CA LEU A 20 18.58 -29.85 17.76
C LEU A 20 18.78 -29.74 16.23
N ALA A 21 19.03 -30.87 15.55
CA ALA A 21 19.15 -30.92 14.10
C ALA A 21 17.91 -30.39 13.37
N GLN A 22 16.72 -30.76 13.86
CA GLN A 22 15.45 -30.26 13.30
C GLN A 22 15.30 -28.75 13.46
N GLN A 23 15.65 -28.21 14.63
CA GLN A 23 15.59 -26.77 14.89
C GLN A 23 16.59 -25.99 14.04
N GLN A 24 17.81 -26.50 13.86
CA GLN A 24 18.84 -25.90 13.00
C GLN A 24 18.43 -25.90 11.53
N THR A 25 17.83 -27.00 11.05
CA THR A 25 17.28 -27.09 9.70
C THR A 25 16.16 -26.07 9.48
N ARG A 26 15.24 -25.94 10.45
CA ARG A 26 14.16 -24.95 10.41
C ARG A 26 14.69 -23.52 10.43
N PHE A 27 15.71 -23.24 11.24
CA PHE A 27 16.39 -21.95 11.25
C PHE A 27 16.94 -21.62 9.86
N ASN A 28 17.73 -22.53 9.27
CA ASN A 28 18.31 -22.33 7.93
C ASN A 28 17.23 -22.09 6.85
N ALA A 29 16.12 -22.83 6.91
CA ALA A 29 15.00 -22.64 5.99
C ALA A 29 14.37 -21.25 6.14
N LEU A 30 14.17 -20.78 7.37
CA LEU A 30 13.60 -19.45 7.64
C LEU A 30 14.52 -18.32 7.20
N VAL A 31 15.84 -18.46 7.39
CA VAL A 31 16.82 -17.49 6.88
C VAL A 31 16.68 -17.36 5.36
N ARG A 32 16.69 -18.47 4.62
CA ARG A 32 16.49 -18.46 3.15
C ARG A 32 15.14 -17.86 2.73
N GLN A 33 14.07 -18.14 3.47
CA GLN A 33 12.75 -17.59 3.17
C GLN A 33 12.69 -16.08 3.43
N LEU A 34 13.32 -15.58 4.49
CA LEU A 34 13.43 -14.16 4.78
C LEU A 34 14.23 -13.43 3.70
N GLU A 35 15.30 -14.02 3.17
CA GLU A 35 16.05 -13.47 2.04
C GLU A 35 15.19 -13.31 0.80
N LEU A 36 14.52 -14.39 0.38
CA LEU A 36 13.63 -14.38 -0.78
C LEU A 36 12.50 -13.37 -0.59
N GLY A 37 11.95 -13.31 0.61
CA GLY A 37 10.93 -12.34 0.97
C GLY A 37 11.45 -10.90 0.86
N ARG A 38 12.61 -10.58 1.46
CA ARG A 38 13.23 -9.24 1.37
C ARG A 38 13.50 -8.83 -0.07
N ALA A 39 14.03 -9.75 -0.89
CA ALA A 39 14.24 -9.52 -2.31
C ALA A 39 12.91 -9.24 -3.05
N ALA A 40 11.85 -9.99 -2.73
CA ALA A 40 10.53 -9.75 -3.29
C ALA A 40 9.97 -8.38 -2.88
N LEU A 41 10.09 -8.00 -1.61
CA LEU A 41 9.67 -6.70 -1.09
C LEU A 41 10.42 -5.55 -1.79
N ALA A 42 11.75 -5.65 -1.89
CA ALA A 42 12.57 -4.66 -2.58
C ALA A 42 12.19 -4.54 -4.07
N GLY A 43 11.99 -5.67 -4.75
CA GLY A 43 11.55 -5.66 -6.15
C GLY A 43 10.15 -5.07 -6.34
N TRP A 44 9.26 -5.19 -5.34
CA TRP A 44 7.96 -4.52 -5.36
C TRP A 44 8.07 -3.01 -5.15
N LYS A 45 8.90 -2.56 -4.21
CA LYS A 45 9.19 -1.13 -3.99
C LYS A 45 9.72 -0.49 -5.28
N GLU A 46 10.73 -1.10 -5.91
CA GLU A 46 11.28 -0.63 -7.18
C GLU A 46 10.24 -0.60 -8.31
N ARG A 47 9.32 -1.57 -8.38
CA ARG A 47 8.21 -1.55 -9.36
C ARG A 47 7.25 -0.40 -9.13
N ILE A 48 6.92 -0.11 -7.89
CA ILE A 48 6.05 1.01 -7.52
C ILE A 48 6.75 2.33 -7.87
N ASP A 49 8.04 2.46 -7.59
CA ASP A 49 8.82 3.65 -7.98
C ASP A 49 8.83 3.82 -9.51
N ARG A 50 9.08 2.75 -10.27
CA ARG A 50 9.00 2.78 -11.74
C ARG A 50 7.61 3.12 -12.26
N TYR A 51 6.55 2.63 -11.61
CA TYR A 51 5.18 3.00 -11.94
C TYR A 51 4.97 4.51 -11.76
N HIS A 52 5.33 5.07 -10.61
CA HIS A 52 5.22 6.50 -10.37
C HIS A 52 6.03 7.32 -11.37
N GLN A 53 7.29 6.94 -11.64
CA GLN A 53 8.14 7.63 -12.63
C GLN A 53 7.55 7.58 -14.05
N ALA A 54 6.89 6.51 -14.44
CA ALA A 54 6.34 6.34 -15.78
C ALA A 54 4.96 7.00 -15.97
N VAL A 55 4.13 6.99 -14.92
CA VAL A 55 2.70 7.35 -14.99
C VAL A 55 2.43 8.76 -14.46
N GLU A 56 3.07 9.16 -13.37
CA GLU A 56 2.79 10.44 -12.71
C GLU A 56 3.06 11.66 -13.60
N PRO A 57 4.16 11.75 -14.38
CA PRO A 57 4.37 12.87 -15.28
C PRO A 57 3.27 12.96 -16.35
N VAL A 58 2.87 11.82 -16.92
CA VAL A 58 1.82 11.76 -17.96
C VAL A 58 0.47 12.15 -17.37
N ARG A 59 0.18 11.76 -16.11
CA ARG A 59 -1.05 12.16 -15.41
C ARG A 59 -1.12 13.68 -15.23
N ARG A 60 -0.01 14.31 -14.85
CA ARG A 60 0.06 15.79 -14.74
C ARG A 60 -0.10 16.49 -16.08
N GLU A 61 0.55 15.97 -17.12
CA GLU A 61 0.36 16.49 -18.49
C GLU A 61 -1.09 16.33 -18.96
N LEU A 62 -1.72 15.20 -18.67
CA LEU A 62 -3.12 14.95 -19.00
C LEU A 62 -4.05 15.90 -18.24
N HIS A 63 -3.83 16.11 -16.95
CA HIS A 63 -4.60 17.08 -16.16
C HIS A 63 -4.46 18.50 -16.72
N ALA A 64 -3.23 18.93 -17.04
CA ALA A 64 -2.99 20.22 -17.67
C ALA A 64 -3.66 20.33 -19.05
N ALA A 65 -3.67 19.25 -19.84
CA ALA A 65 -4.36 19.22 -21.13
C ALA A 65 -5.89 19.27 -20.98
N TRP A 66 -6.47 18.64 -19.96
CA TRP A 66 -7.89 18.77 -19.63
C TRP A 66 -8.26 20.19 -19.24
N ARG A 67 -7.45 20.84 -18.40
CA ARG A 67 -7.60 22.26 -18.10
C ARG A 67 -7.58 23.10 -19.38
N GLN A 68 -6.58 22.91 -20.26
CA GLN A 68 -6.50 23.62 -21.54
C GLN A 68 -7.71 23.37 -22.44
N TRP A 69 -8.22 22.14 -22.45
CA TRP A 69 -9.41 21.76 -23.20
C TRP A 69 -10.67 22.46 -22.68
N ALA A 70 -10.85 22.56 -21.36
CA ALA A 70 -11.96 23.32 -20.75
C ALA A 70 -11.93 24.81 -21.17
N PHE A 71 -10.78 25.46 -21.08
CA PHE A 71 -10.65 26.85 -21.57
C PHE A 71 -10.87 26.97 -23.08
N ALA A 72 -10.45 25.96 -23.87
CA ALA A 72 -10.72 25.95 -25.30
C ALA A 72 -12.22 25.79 -25.63
N LEU A 73 -12.98 25.06 -24.81
CA LEU A 73 -14.44 24.96 -24.94
C LEU A 73 -15.13 26.31 -24.67
N ASP A 74 -14.72 27.03 -23.61
CA ASP A 74 -15.21 28.41 -23.33
C ASP A 74 -14.95 29.31 -24.53
N HIS A 75 -13.70 29.37 -25.00
CA HIS A 75 -13.34 30.18 -26.16
C HIS A 75 -14.07 29.78 -27.45
N ALA A 76 -14.25 28.48 -27.72
CA ALA A 76 -15.01 28.01 -28.86
C ALA A 76 -16.48 28.45 -28.77
N GLY A 77 -17.09 28.39 -27.58
CA GLY A 77 -18.46 28.84 -27.33
C GLY A 77 -18.68 30.33 -27.62
N LEU A 78 -17.63 31.16 -27.52
CA LEU A 78 -17.68 32.59 -27.81
C LEU A 78 -17.56 32.91 -29.32
N GLN A 79 -17.13 31.96 -30.16
CA GLN A 79 -16.90 32.21 -31.59
C GLN A 79 -18.18 32.56 -32.35
N PRO A 80 -18.14 33.55 -33.27
CA PRO A 80 -19.27 33.87 -34.13
C PRO A 80 -19.53 32.73 -35.13
N GLY A 81 -20.80 32.41 -35.39
CA GLY A 81 -21.20 31.40 -36.37
C GLY A 81 -21.63 30.04 -35.81
N LEU A 82 -21.65 29.86 -34.49
CA LEU A 82 -22.27 28.73 -33.80
C LEU A 82 -23.75 28.99 -33.48
N THR A 83 -24.57 27.96 -33.67
CA THR A 83 -26.00 27.97 -33.29
C THR A 83 -26.18 27.92 -31.77
N ARG A 84 -27.37 28.29 -31.28
CA ARG A 84 -27.72 28.20 -29.85
C ARG A 84 -27.59 26.76 -29.31
N ALA A 85 -27.97 25.76 -30.12
CA ALA A 85 -27.87 24.35 -29.73
C ALA A 85 -26.42 23.86 -29.65
N GLU A 86 -25.55 24.29 -30.56
CA GLU A 86 -24.11 23.98 -30.51
C GLU A 86 -23.44 24.64 -29.31
N ARG A 87 -23.79 25.89 -28.99
CA ARG A 87 -23.30 26.59 -27.78
C ARG A 87 -23.74 25.91 -26.49
N ALA A 88 -25.01 25.49 -26.40
CA ALA A 88 -25.50 24.74 -25.24
C ALA A 88 -24.80 23.38 -25.08
N GLN A 89 -24.46 22.72 -26.19
CA GLN A 89 -23.71 21.46 -26.15
C GLN A 89 -22.26 21.66 -25.67
N LEU A 90 -21.61 22.76 -26.06
CA LEU A 90 -20.27 23.12 -25.53
C LEU A 90 -20.31 23.48 -24.05
N ASP A 91 -21.35 24.20 -23.62
CA ASP A 91 -21.57 24.56 -22.21
C ASP A 91 -21.77 23.33 -21.31
N GLU A 92 -22.55 22.35 -21.76
CA GLU A 92 -22.72 21.08 -21.05
C GLU A 92 -21.39 20.34 -20.88
N LEU A 93 -20.64 20.20 -21.98
CA LEU A 93 -19.32 19.56 -21.97
C LEU A 93 -18.33 20.30 -21.07
N LEU A 94 -18.40 21.63 -21.05
CA LEU A 94 -17.57 22.45 -20.18
C LEU A 94 -17.92 22.21 -18.71
N ARG A 95 -19.20 22.21 -18.34
CA ARG A 95 -19.64 21.94 -16.96
C ARG A 95 -19.23 20.55 -16.50
N GLU A 96 -19.45 19.53 -17.32
CA GLU A 96 -18.99 18.16 -17.05
C GLU A 96 -17.46 18.15 -16.78
N ALA A 97 -16.68 18.86 -17.61
CA ALA A 97 -15.23 18.92 -17.49
C ALA A 97 -14.75 19.69 -16.25
N THR A 98 -15.34 20.85 -15.96
CA THR A 98 -14.97 21.67 -14.80
C THR A 98 -15.31 20.97 -13.50
N THR A 99 -16.49 20.31 -13.41
CA THR A 99 -16.86 19.53 -12.24
C THR A 99 -15.88 18.40 -12.00
N ALA A 100 -15.56 17.60 -13.03
CA ALA A 100 -14.62 16.49 -12.91
C ALA A 100 -13.19 16.94 -12.55
N LEU A 101 -12.75 18.13 -12.99
CA LEU A 101 -11.42 18.66 -12.66
C LEU A 101 -11.36 19.20 -11.22
N LEU A 102 -12.40 19.92 -10.76
CA LEU A 102 -12.47 20.49 -9.42
C LEU A 102 -12.66 19.41 -8.32
N GLU A 103 -13.13 18.21 -8.67
CA GLU A 103 -13.12 17.06 -7.74
C GLU A 103 -11.70 16.58 -7.39
N VAL A 104 -10.71 16.88 -8.23
CA VAL A 104 -9.34 16.35 -8.11
C VAL A 104 -8.37 17.39 -7.54
N GLU A 105 -8.47 18.65 -7.97
CA GLU A 105 -7.57 19.72 -7.55
C GLU A 105 -8.29 21.08 -7.54
N ASP A 106 -8.05 21.86 -6.48
CA ASP A 106 -8.55 23.23 -6.38
C ASP A 106 -7.83 24.13 -7.41
N ASP A 107 -8.59 24.72 -8.33
CA ASP A 107 -8.06 25.57 -9.37
C ASP A 107 -8.92 26.82 -9.51
N ALA A 108 -8.45 27.91 -8.90
CA ALA A 108 -9.14 29.20 -8.90
C ALA A 108 -9.54 29.70 -10.31
N GLY A 109 -8.78 29.30 -11.35
CA GLY A 109 -9.12 29.64 -12.72
C GLY A 109 -10.30 28.82 -13.28
N LEU A 110 -10.42 27.55 -12.88
CA LEU A 110 -11.56 26.70 -13.25
C LEU A 110 -12.80 27.00 -12.41
N GLU A 111 -12.63 27.34 -11.13
CA GLU A 111 -13.72 27.80 -10.27
C GLU A 111 -14.37 29.07 -10.84
N GLU A 112 -13.55 30.05 -11.24
CA GLU A 112 -14.05 31.27 -11.86
C GLU A 112 -14.71 30.99 -13.23
N LEU A 113 -14.17 30.04 -14.00
CA LEU A 113 -14.78 29.60 -15.25
C LEU A 113 -16.14 28.94 -15.01
N ALA A 114 -16.25 28.02 -14.05
CA ALA A 114 -17.50 27.37 -13.67
C ALA A 114 -18.54 28.39 -13.20
N ARG A 115 -18.15 29.32 -12.32
CA ARG A 115 -19.02 30.40 -11.83
C ARG A 115 -19.59 31.26 -12.95
N ARG A 116 -18.77 31.67 -13.93
CA ARG A 116 -19.24 32.43 -15.11
C ARG A 116 -20.30 31.68 -15.92
N HIS A 117 -20.13 30.37 -16.07
CA HIS A 117 -21.07 29.53 -16.82
C HIS A 117 -22.34 29.20 -16.02
N GLU A 118 -22.26 29.09 -14.70
CA GLU A 118 -23.42 29.00 -13.82
C GLU A 118 -24.25 30.29 -13.82
N GLU A 119 -23.61 31.45 -13.71
CA GLU A 119 -24.27 32.77 -13.76
C GLU A 119 -24.89 33.05 -15.14
N GLY A 120 -24.22 32.64 -16.22
CA GLY A 120 -24.73 32.74 -17.60
C GLY A 120 -25.90 31.79 -17.89
N SER A 121 -25.92 30.61 -17.29
CA SER A 121 -27.02 29.63 -17.40
C SER A 121 -28.22 30.00 -16.51
N SER A 122 -27.99 30.54 -15.31
CA SER A 122 -29.01 30.98 -14.36
C SER A 122 -29.91 32.09 -14.93
N CYS A 123 -29.36 33.05 -15.68
CA CYS A 123 -30.16 34.04 -16.41
C CYS A 123 -31.04 33.43 -17.53
N ALA A 124 -30.80 32.19 -17.94
CA ALA A 124 -31.64 31.47 -18.90
C ALA A 124 -32.65 30.51 -18.24
N GLN A 125 -32.50 30.19 -16.94
CA GLN A 125 -33.30 29.19 -16.22
C GLN A 125 -34.16 29.73 -15.06
N SER A 126 -34.12 31.03 -14.74
CA SER A 126 -34.95 31.65 -13.68
C SER A 126 -36.46 31.76 -14.01
N GLY A 127 -37.05 30.73 -14.62
CA GLY A 127 -38.43 30.70 -15.07
C GLY A 127 -39.17 29.40 -14.81
N ARG A 128 -38.93 28.70 -13.68
CA ARG A 128 -39.80 27.61 -13.18
C ARG A 128 -39.54 27.21 -11.70
N GLU A 129 -40.40 27.76 -10.82
CA GLU A 129 -41.07 27.28 -9.59
C GLU A 129 -40.63 26.00 -8.83
N ASP A 130 -40.29 26.19 -7.54
CA ASP A 130 -40.91 25.75 -6.24
C ASP A 130 -41.44 24.32 -5.90
N ALA A 131 -41.09 23.92 -4.64
CA ALA A 131 -41.82 23.15 -3.58
C ALA A 131 -42.05 21.61 -3.71
N ALA A 132 -42.15 20.74 -2.67
CA ALA A 132 -41.92 20.70 -1.20
C ALA A 132 -42.17 19.24 -0.65
N ASP A 133 -41.58 18.89 0.52
CA ASP A 133 -41.97 18.00 1.68
C ASP A 133 -42.64 16.60 1.53
N GLU A 134 -42.75 15.69 2.53
CA GLU A 134 -41.94 15.09 3.64
C GLU A 134 -42.83 14.01 4.37
N ALA A 135 -42.23 13.02 5.08
CA ALA A 135 -42.76 12.13 6.17
C ALA A 135 -43.87 11.06 5.90
N GLY A 136 -44.02 9.91 6.60
CA GLY A 136 -43.35 9.22 7.73
C GLY A 136 -44.35 8.38 8.59
N ASP A 137 -43.91 7.19 9.07
CA ASP A 137 -44.22 6.50 10.37
C ASP A 137 -44.87 5.08 10.44
N GLU A 138 -44.36 4.28 11.39
CA GLU A 138 -44.53 2.83 11.68
C GLU A 138 -45.22 2.55 13.05
N GLU A 139 -45.85 1.38 13.22
CA GLU A 139 -46.37 0.86 14.51
C GLU A 139 -45.84 -0.56 14.84
N LEU A 140 -45.61 -0.86 16.14
CA LEU A 140 -45.13 -2.13 16.71
C LEU A 140 -46.20 -2.83 17.60
N PRO A 141 -46.25 -4.18 17.68
CA PRO A 141 -47.15 -4.92 18.60
C PRO A 141 -46.45 -5.67 19.77
N GLU A 142 -47.24 -6.00 20.81
CA GLU A 142 -46.88 -6.67 22.08
C GLU A 142 -46.72 -8.21 22.01
N GLU A 143 -45.86 -8.80 22.86
CA GLU A 143 -45.54 -10.25 22.94
C GLU A 143 -45.94 -10.93 24.29
N ASP A 144 -46.26 -12.23 24.21
CA ASP A 144 -46.83 -13.16 25.22
C ASP A 144 -45.73 -13.99 25.96
N PRO A 145 -45.80 -14.27 27.29
CA PRO A 145 -44.63 -14.65 28.12
C PRO A 145 -44.30 -16.16 28.21
N ALA A 146 -44.75 -17.01 27.27
CA ALA A 146 -44.53 -18.46 27.34
C ALA A 146 -43.17 -18.94 26.75
N GLN A 147 -42.35 -18.04 26.18
CA GLN A 147 -41.08 -18.37 25.51
C GLN A 147 -39.83 -18.32 26.42
N ASP A 148 -39.99 -18.02 27.71
CA ASP A 148 -38.88 -17.56 28.55
C ASP A 148 -37.92 -18.70 29.02
N TRP A 149 -38.40 -19.93 29.19
CA TRP A 149 -37.57 -21.03 29.72
C TRP A 149 -36.57 -21.61 28.70
N GLU A 150 -36.98 -21.69 27.44
CA GLU A 150 -36.15 -22.18 26.33
C GLU A 150 -35.08 -21.15 25.94
N GLN A 151 -35.45 -19.87 25.96
CA GLN A 151 -34.54 -18.74 25.80
C GLN A 151 -33.55 -18.64 26.97
N GLN A 152 -33.95 -18.88 28.21
CA GLN A 152 -33.04 -18.89 29.37
C GLN A 152 -32.01 -20.03 29.30
N ALA A 153 -32.40 -21.23 28.87
CA ALA A 153 -31.48 -22.35 28.67
C ALA A 153 -30.48 -22.07 27.53
N ALA A 154 -30.94 -21.50 26.42
CA ALA A 154 -30.10 -21.07 25.30
C ALA A 154 -29.11 -19.96 25.71
N ARG A 155 -29.58 -18.96 26.47
CA ARG A 155 -28.74 -17.88 27.02
C ARG A 155 -27.68 -18.42 27.98
N ALA A 156 -28.01 -19.39 28.83
CA ALA A 156 -27.04 -20.03 29.73
C ALA A 156 -25.96 -20.84 28.98
N SER A 157 -26.33 -21.54 27.90
CA SER A 157 -25.38 -22.26 27.04
C SER A 157 -24.46 -21.30 26.26
N ALA A 158 -25.03 -20.25 25.66
CA ALA A 158 -24.30 -19.20 24.96
C ALA A 158 -23.31 -18.49 25.87
N GLN A 159 -23.71 -18.15 27.11
CA GLN A 159 -22.82 -17.57 28.10
C GLN A 159 -21.67 -18.51 28.43
N ARG A 160 -21.90 -19.81 28.67
CA ARG A 160 -20.80 -20.78 28.94
C ARG A 160 -19.83 -20.89 27.76
N ALA A 161 -20.33 -20.88 26.52
CA ALA A 161 -19.50 -20.89 25.32
C ALA A 161 -18.66 -19.61 25.19
N GLU A 162 -19.23 -18.44 25.47
CA GLU A 162 -18.51 -17.16 25.51
C GLU A 162 -17.45 -17.11 26.61
N TRP A 163 -17.77 -17.57 27.82
CA TRP A 163 -16.81 -17.62 28.93
C TRP A 163 -15.64 -18.57 28.62
N ALA A 164 -15.89 -19.70 27.96
CA ALA A 164 -14.85 -20.61 27.48
C ALA A 164 -14.00 -19.99 26.35
N ALA A 165 -14.63 -19.27 25.41
CA ALA A 165 -13.94 -18.54 24.35
C ALA A 165 -13.07 -17.40 24.92
N LYS A 166 -13.60 -16.61 25.87
CA LYS A 166 -12.90 -15.54 26.61
C LYS A 166 -11.71 -16.08 27.42
N ARG A 167 -11.84 -17.25 28.06
CA ARG A 167 -10.70 -17.92 28.75
C ARG A 167 -9.64 -18.41 27.76
N ARG A 168 -10.05 -18.97 26.62
CA ARG A 168 -9.11 -19.42 25.57
C ARG A 168 -8.34 -18.24 24.98
N THR A 169 -9.02 -17.15 24.63
CA THR A 169 -8.39 -15.91 24.13
C THR A 169 -7.51 -15.25 25.19
N ALA A 170 -7.92 -15.21 26.46
CA ALA A 170 -7.08 -14.72 27.56
C ALA A 170 -5.81 -15.57 27.77
N SER A 171 -5.92 -16.89 27.72
CA SER A 171 -4.77 -17.81 27.82
C SER A 171 -3.82 -17.71 26.62
N ALA A 172 -4.37 -17.47 25.42
CA ALA A 172 -3.59 -17.24 24.20
C ALA A 172 -2.91 -15.86 24.22
N ARG A 173 -3.59 -14.84 24.75
CA ARG A 173 -3.05 -13.50 24.96
C ARG A 173 -1.92 -13.50 25.98
N LYS A 174 -2.06 -14.22 27.10
CA LYS A 174 -1.01 -14.38 28.12
C LYS A 174 0.21 -15.13 27.56
N ARG A 175 0.00 -16.19 26.78
CA ARG A 175 1.08 -16.91 26.07
C ARG A 175 1.78 -16.03 25.02
N ARG A 176 1.03 -15.24 24.24
CA ARG A 176 1.60 -14.25 23.31
C ARG A 176 2.39 -13.16 24.03
N GLN A 177 1.91 -12.65 25.16
CA GLN A 177 2.63 -11.66 25.96
C GLN A 177 3.91 -12.24 26.56
N GLN A 178 3.88 -13.47 27.07
CA GLN A 178 5.07 -14.15 27.59
C GLN A 178 6.08 -14.41 26.46
N ALA A 179 5.62 -14.90 25.32
CA ALA A 179 6.47 -15.06 24.13
C ALA A 179 7.08 -13.71 23.70
N ALA A 180 6.29 -12.64 23.58
CA ALA A 180 6.77 -11.30 23.23
C ALA A 180 7.78 -10.73 24.23
N GLN A 181 7.60 -10.98 25.53
CA GLN A 181 8.56 -10.60 26.57
C GLN A 181 9.87 -11.38 26.43
N GLU A 182 9.80 -12.67 26.14
CA GLU A 182 10.99 -13.48 25.84
C GLU A 182 11.67 -13.02 24.55
N VAL A 183 10.91 -12.59 23.53
CA VAL A 183 11.40 -11.99 22.28
C VAL A 183 12.20 -10.72 22.56
N SER A 184 11.65 -9.84 23.39
CA SER A 184 12.36 -8.62 23.79
C SER A 184 13.63 -8.91 24.60
N ARG A 185 13.68 -10.00 25.36
CA ARG A 185 14.83 -10.39 26.19
C ARG A 185 15.95 -10.98 25.35
N SER A 186 15.65 -11.88 24.42
CA SER A 186 16.64 -12.49 23.54
C SER A 186 17.26 -11.45 22.59
N LEU A 187 16.45 -10.57 22.02
CA LEU A 187 16.89 -9.47 21.15
C LEU A 187 17.85 -8.54 21.92
N ARG A 188 17.48 -8.19 23.15
CA ARG A 188 18.32 -7.38 24.04
C ARG A 188 19.61 -8.09 24.43
N ASP A 189 19.58 -9.40 24.64
CA ASP A 189 20.78 -10.19 24.95
C ASP A 189 21.75 -10.28 23.77
N VAL A 190 21.24 -10.50 22.55
CA VAL A 190 22.05 -10.49 21.32
C VAL A 190 22.64 -9.10 21.10
N TYR A 191 21.81 -8.05 21.17
CA TYR A 191 22.29 -6.67 21.03
C TYR A 191 23.32 -6.28 22.10
N ARG A 192 23.10 -6.66 23.37
CA ARG A 192 24.06 -6.36 24.47
C ARG A 192 25.41 -7.04 24.24
N ARG A 193 25.43 -8.28 23.75
CA ARG A 193 26.68 -8.99 23.40
C ARG A 193 27.38 -8.31 22.24
N LEU A 194 26.63 -7.99 21.19
CA LEU A 194 27.13 -7.29 20.01
C LEU A 194 27.72 -5.92 20.37
N ALA A 195 27.00 -5.12 21.15
CA ALA A 195 27.45 -3.82 21.64
C ALA A 195 28.70 -3.91 22.53
N SER A 196 28.84 -4.98 23.31
CA SER A 196 30.03 -5.22 24.14
C SER A 196 31.26 -5.60 23.32
N ALA A 197 31.08 -6.32 22.20
CA ALA A 197 32.14 -6.74 21.29
C ALA A 197 32.58 -5.62 20.33
N LEU A 198 31.64 -4.77 19.90
CA LEU A 198 31.86 -3.67 18.96
C LEU A 198 32.17 -2.32 19.62
N HIS A 199 32.42 -2.27 20.94
CA HIS A 199 32.59 -1.00 21.65
C HIS A 199 33.84 -0.23 21.17
N PRO A 200 33.70 0.98 20.60
CA PRO A 200 34.80 1.72 19.97
C PRO A 200 35.91 2.14 20.94
N ASP A 201 35.60 2.36 22.23
CA ASP A 201 36.61 2.76 23.23
C ASP A 201 37.61 1.66 23.61
N ARG A 202 37.35 0.40 23.21
CA ARG A 202 38.25 -0.72 23.51
C ARG A 202 39.28 -0.97 22.43
N GLU A 203 39.23 -0.22 21.33
CA GLU A 203 40.03 -0.50 20.14
C GLU A 203 41.15 0.53 19.95
N PRO A 204 42.44 0.14 20.07
CA PRO A 204 43.56 1.08 19.97
C PRO A 204 43.81 1.57 18.53
N ASP A 205 43.57 0.72 17.53
CA ASP A 205 43.76 1.06 16.11
C ASP A 205 42.64 1.98 15.59
N ALA A 206 43.02 3.09 14.96
CA ALA A 206 42.10 4.09 14.40
C ALA A 206 41.27 3.54 13.23
N ARG A 207 41.81 2.63 12.42
CA ARG A 207 41.07 2.03 11.28
C ARG A 207 40.02 1.03 11.79
N GLN A 208 40.39 0.20 12.76
CA GLN A 208 39.47 -0.73 13.43
C GLN A 208 38.36 0.01 14.19
N ARG A 209 38.67 1.14 14.84
CA ARG A 209 37.66 2.02 15.48
C ARG A 209 36.61 2.52 14.48
N GLY A 210 37.02 2.98 13.31
CA GLY A 210 36.09 3.40 12.26
C GLY A 210 35.16 2.28 11.83
N ARG A 211 35.71 1.08 11.59
CA ARG A 211 34.93 -0.13 11.23
C ARG A 211 33.94 -0.51 12.34
N LYS A 212 34.38 -0.58 13.60
CA LYS A 212 33.52 -0.93 14.75
C LYS A 212 32.43 0.11 15.00
N THR A 213 32.73 1.40 14.79
CA THR A 213 31.73 2.48 14.90
C THR A 213 30.63 2.32 13.86
N ALA A 214 30.99 2.02 12.60
CA ALA A 214 30.01 1.77 11.54
C ALA A 214 29.13 0.53 11.84
N LEU A 215 29.74 -0.56 12.30
CA LEU A 215 29.01 -1.77 12.69
C LEU A 215 28.09 -1.52 13.90
N MET A 216 28.52 -0.72 14.87
CA MET A 216 27.71 -0.33 16.02
C MET A 216 26.50 0.53 15.61
N GLN A 217 26.67 1.46 14.68
CA GLN A 217 25.54 2.23 14.13
C GLN A 217 24.51 1.32 13.44
N GLN A 218 24.98 0.34 12.67
CA GLN A 218 24.12 -0.67 12.05
C GLN A 218 23.42 -1.54 13.09
N ALA A 219 24.10 -1.90 14.18
CA ALA A 219 23.53 -2.65 15.30
C ALA A 219 22.42 -1.88 16.01
N ASN A 220 22.63 -0.58 16.24
CA ASN A 220 21.62 0.29 16.84
C ASN A 220 20.37 0.39 15.96
N GLN A 221 20.54 0.53 14.65
CA GLN A 221 19.44 0.56 13.69
C GLN A 221 18.67 -0.76 13.68
N ALA A 222 19.37 -1.89 13.59
CA ALA A 222 18.76 -3.21 13.62
C ALA A 222 18.00 -3.48 14.93
N TYR A 223 18.51 -3.01 16.06
CA TYR A 223 17.82 -3.12 17.34
C TYR A 223 16.56 -2.26 17.40
N ALA A 224 16.61 -1.02 16.90
CA ALA A 224 15.44 -0.14 16.82
C ALA A 224 14.33 -0.72 15.94
N GLU A 225 14.70 -1.41 14.85
CA GLU A 225 13.78 -2.10 13.94
C GLU A 225 13.32 -3.47 14.44
N GLY A 226 13.82 -3.97 15.58
CA GLY A 226 13.54 -5.32 16.05
C GLY A 226 14.07 -6.43 15.12
N ASN A 227 15.09 -6.12 14.32
CA ASN A 227 15.62 -6.97 13.26
C ASN A 227 16.65 -7.97 13.79
N LEU A 228 16.17 -9.05 14.45
CA LEU A 228 17.02 -10.11 15.00
C LEU A 228 18.02 -10.69 13.97
N LEU A 229 17.59 -10.93 12.73
CA LEU A 229 18.47 -11.47 11.69
C LEU A 229 19.67 -10.55 11.47
N ALA A 230 19.44 -9.23 11.31
CA ALA A 230 20.52 -8.26 11.13
C ALA A 230 21.45 -8.20 12.34
N LEU A 231 20.93 -8.35 13.57
CA LEU A 231 21.78 -8.41 14.77
C LEU A 231 22.65 -9.69 14.80
N LEU A 232 22.11 -10.84 14.38
CA LEU A 232 22.88 -12.09 14.28
C LEU A 232 23.96 -12.01 13.19
N GLU A 233 23.67 -11.38 12.06
CA GLU A 233 24.66 -11.12 11.00
C GLU A 233 25.78 -10.21 11.48
N LEU A 234 25.43 -9.11 12.15
CA LEU A 234 26.42 -8.17 12.69
C LEU A 234 27.28 -8.86 13.76
N GLN A 235 26.72 -9.80 14.52
CA GLN A 235 27.50 -10.60 15.46
C GLN A 235 28.53 -11.48 14.75
N LEU A 236 28.17 -12.15 13.65
CA LEU A 236 29.12 -12.90 12.81
C LEU A 236 30.19 -11.99 12.20
N GLN A 237 29.82 -10.80 11.73
CA GLN A 237 30.76 -9.83 11.16
C GLN A 237 31.69 -9.19 12.19
N ALA A 238 31.23 -9.06 13.44
CA ALA A 238 31.95 -8.45 14.55
C ALA A 238 32.93 -9.40 15.25
N GLU A 239 32.59 -10.70 15.34
CA GLU A 239 33.33 -11.65 16.17
C GLU A 239 34.45 -12.43 15.44
N GLU A 240 34.56 -12.40 14.10
CA GLU A 240 35.49 -13.31 13.36
C GLU A 240 35.38 -14.79 13.84
N VAL A 241 34.17 -15.24 14.21
CA VAL A 241 33.88 -16.61 14.69
C VAL A 241 32.80 -17.27 13.82
N ASP A 242 33.05 -18.55 13.55
CA ASP A 242 32.44 -19.44 12.56
C ASP A 242 30.98 -19.84 12.86
N ALA A 243 30.23 -20.29 11.84
CA ALA A 243 28.86 -20.80 11.95
C ALA A 243 28.70 -21.93 13.01
N ALA A 244 29.81 -22.54 13.42
CA ALA A 244 29.91 -23.51 14.51
C ALA A 244 29.45 -22.95 15.87
N HIS A 245 29.64 -21.66 16.16
CA HIS A 245 29.19 -21.08 17.44
C HIS A 245 27.66 -20.96 17.50
N LEU A 246 27.02 -20.64 16.36
CA LEU A 246 25.56 -20.69 16.21
C LEU A 246 25.02 -22.13 16.27
N ALA A 247 25.80 -23.11 15.79
CA ALA A 247 25.46 -24.54 15.89
C ALA A 247 25.44 -25.06 17.33
N GLY A 248 26.31 -24.54 18.20
CA GLY A 248 26.40 -24.91 19.61
C GLY A 248 25.47 -24.13 20.56
N VAL A 249 24.58 -23.29 20.03
CA VAL A 249 23.65 -22.50 20.86
C VAL A 249 22.65 -23.41 21.56
N ASP A 250 22.34 -23.07 22.81
CA ASP A 250 21.32 -23.75 23.63
C ASP A 250 20.00 -23.96 22.84
N PRO A 251 19.41 -25.17 22.84
CA PRO A 251 18.20 -25.48 22.07
C PRO A 251 17.02 -24.54 22.35
N ARG A 252 16.87 -24.03 23.58
CA ARG A 252 15.80 -23.07 23.91
C ARG A 252 16.01 -21.73 23.23
N ARG A 253 17.26 -21.27 23.12
CA ARG A 253 17.60 -20.04 22.38
C ARG A 253 17.40 -20.22 20.88
N LEU A 254 17.75 -21.37 20.32
CA LEU A 254 17.55 -21.62 18.89
C LEU A 254 16.05 -21.70 18.54
N GLN A 255 15.25 -22.39 19.35
CA GLN A 255 13.80 -22.39 19.22
C GLN A 255 13.21 -20.98 19.28
N HIS A 256 13.80 -20.14 20.13
CA HIS A 256 13.40 -18.75 20.24
C HIS A 256 13.71 -17.94 18.98
N TYR A 257 14.91 -18.08 18.40
CA TYR A 257 15.25 -17.46 17.11
C TYR A 257 14.31 -17.90 16.00
N VAL A 258 14.04 -19.21 15.92
CA VAL A 258 13.08 -19.77 14.96
C VAL A 258 11.69 -19.14 15.08
N THR A 259 11.25 -18.80 16.29
CA THR A 259 9.96 -18.13 16.53
C THR A 259 9.97 -16.69 16.02
N VAL A 260 11.00 -15.91 16.37
CA VAL A 260 11.13 -14.52 15.91
C VAL A 260 11.25 -14.44 14.38
N LEU A 261 12.04 -15.31 13.76
CA LEU A 261 12.21 -15.33 12.30
C LEU A 261 10.90 -15.67 11.58
N GLN A 262 10.02 -16.48 12.19
CA GLN A 262 8.67 -16.75 11.64
C GLN A 262 7.76 -15.53 11.71
N GLU A 263 7.78 -14.80 12.82
CA GLU A 263 7.02 -13.57 12.98
C GLU A 263 7.48 -12.54 11.94
N GLN A 264 8.80 -12.31 11.83
CA GLN A 264 9.38 -11.42 10.83
C GLN A 264 9.05 -11.82 9.39
N LEU A 265 9.06 -13.12 9.08
CA LEU A 265 8.68 -13.60 7.75
C LEU A 265 7.21 -13.33 7.46
N THR A 266 6.34 -13.51 8.46
CA THR A 266 4.90 -13.25 8.35
C THR A 266 4.62 -11.76 8.14
N ASP A 267 5.32 -10.90 8.88
CA ASP A 267 5.20 -9.45 8.75
C ASP A 267 5.68 -8.98 7.37
N LEU A 268 6.81 -9.51 6.91
CA LEU A 268 7.37 -9.17 5.62
C LEU A 268 6.48 -9.65 4.46
N GLN A 269 5.91 -10.85 4.55
CA GLN A 269 4.93 -11.34 3.58
C GLN A 269 3.67 -10.47 3.56
N SER A 270 3.22 -10.03 4.74
CA SER A 270 2.09 -9.11 4.88
C SER A 270 2.38 -7.75 4.25
N GLU A 271 3.57 -7.17 4.47
CA GLU A 271 4.01 -5.92 3.84
C GLU A 271 4.04 -6.07 2.31
N THR A 272 4.63 -7.15 1.81
CA THR A 272 4.71 -7.43 0.38
C THR A 272 3.32 -7.53 -0.25
N ARG A 273 2.38 -8.20 0.42
CA ARG A 273 0.97 -8.30 -0.03
C ARG A 273 0.27 -6.94 -0.03
N ARG A 274 0.55 -6.08 0.95
CA ARG A 274 -0.02 -4.72 0.98
C ARG A 274 0.47 -3.89 -0.21
N LEU A 275 1.77 -3.95 -0.52
CA LEU A 275 2.34 -3.27 -1.68
C LEU A 275 1.76 -3.81 -3.00
N GLU A 276 1.67 -5.13 -3.16
CA GLU A 276 1.04 -5.73 -4.34
C GLU A 276 -0.43 -5.28 -4.49
N THR A 277 -1.19 -5.29 -3.39
CA THR A 277 -2.59 -4.89 -3.39
C THR A 277 -2.76 -3.42 -3.79
N GLY A 278 -1.94 -2.54 -3.22
CA GLY A 278 -1.93 -1.11 -3.58
C GLY A 278 -1.58 -0.89 -5.05
N PHE A 279 -0.58 -1.61 -5.57
CA PHE A 279 -0.23 -1.55 -6.99
C PHE A 279 -1.38 -2.02 -7.89
N ARG A 280 -2.09 -3.12 -7.54
CA ARG A 280 -3.24 -3.60 -8.30
C ARG A 280 -4.37 -2.58 -8.35
N ALA A 281 -4.67 -1.94 -7.24
CA ALA A 281 -5.66 -0.87 -7.18
C ALA A 281 -5.25 0.31 -8.08
N ALA A 282 -3.98 0.73 -8.04
CA ALA A 282 -3.48 1.84 -8.84
C ALA A 282 -3.52 1.57 -10.36
N VAL A 283 -3.38 0.31 -10.78
CA VAL A 283 -3.45 -0.08 -12.21
C VAL A 283 -4.82 -0.64 -12.61
N GLY A 284 -5.82 -0.60 -11.73
CA GLY A 284 -7.19 -1.08 -12.05
C GLY A 284 -7.30 -2.59 -12.26
N VAL A 285 -6.42 -3.39 -11.67
CA VAL A 285 -6.46 -4.86 -11.75
C VAL A 285 -7.32 -5.42 -10.61
N ALA A 286 -8.16 -6.42 -10.90
CA ALA A 286 -8.99 -7.11 -9.90
C ALA A 286 -8.19 -7.50 -8.64
N PRO A 287 -8.79 -7.58 -7.45
CA PRO A 287 -8.09 -8.03 -6.23
C PRO A 287 -7.52 -9.45 -6.34
N GLY A 288 -6.48 -9.76 -5.56
CA GLY A 288 -5.89 -11.09 -5.47
C GLY A 288 -4.44 -11.08 -5.01
N TRP A 289 -3.71 -12.17 -5.26
CA TRP A 289 -2.32 -12.33 -4.84
C TRP A 289 -1.46 -13.01 -5.92
N GLY A 290 -0.14 -12.84 -5.84
CA GLY A 290 0.82 -13.55 -6.68
C GLY A 290 0.98 -12.97 -8.08
N LEU A 291 0.88 -11.64 -8.25
CA LEU A 291 1.12 -11.00 -9.53
C LEU A 291 2.57 -11.23 -9.98
N GLN A 292 2.74 -11.86 -11.15
CA GLN A 292 4.06 -12.13 -11.71
C GLN A 292 4.79 -10.82 -12.05
N PRO A 293 6.09 -10.68 -11.70
CA PRO A 293 6.87 -9.49 -12.00
C PRO A 293 6.77 -9.00 -13.44
N ARG A 294 6.94 -9.91 -14.41
CA ARG A 294 6.87 -9.57 -15.85
C ARG A 294 5.49 -9.03 -16.27
N ARG A 295 4.42 -9.51 -15.63
CA ARG A 295 3.07 -9.01 -15.88
C ARG A 295 2.90 -7.61 -15.27
N ALA A 296 3.40 -7.39 -14.06
CA ALA A 296 3.42 -6.07 -13.44
C ALA A 296 4.18 -5.04 -14.30
N ASP A 297 5.36 -5.39 -14.80
CA ASP A 297 6.15 -4.50 -15.67
C ASP A 297 5.41 -4.13 -16.98
N ARG A 298 4.71 -5.10 -17.59
CA ARG A 298 3.86 -4.86 -18.76
C ARG A 298 2.69 -3.93 -18.44
N LEU A 299 2.05 -4.12 -17.29
CA LEU A 299 0.93 -3.29 -16.83
C LEU A 299 1.34 -1.83 -16.64
N ILE A 300 2.54 -1.57 -16.09
CA ILE A 300 3.10 -0.22 -15.99
C ILE A 300 3.23 0.42 -17.38
N SER A 301 3.82 -0.33 -18.32
CA SER A 301 4.06 0.16 -19.68
C SER A 301 2.75 0.44 -20.42
N SER A 302 1.78 -0.47 -20.31
CA SER A 302 0.48 -0.31 -20.96
C SER A 302 -0.30 0.86 -20.38
N GLU A 303 -0.25 1.08 -19.06
CA GLU A 303 -0.95 2.19 -18.42
C GLU A 303 -0.36 3.54 -18.85
N ALA A 304 0.97 3.67 -18.85
CA ALA A 304 1.63 4.87 -19.34
C ALA A 304 1.34 5.13 -20.84
N GLN A 305 1.24 4.08 -21.66
CA GLN A 305 0.85 4.21 -23.08
C GLN A 305 -0.60 4.61 -23.25
N ARG A 306 -1.53 4.04 -22.47
CA ARG A 306 -2.96 4.40 -22.47
C ARG A 306 -3.13 5.89 -22.20
N LEU A 307 -2.55 6.39 -21.10
CA LEU A 307 -2.63 7.79 -20.71
C LEU A 307 -1.99 8.73 -21.74
N ARG A 308 -0.88 8.33 -22.36
CA ARG A 308 -0.28 9.12 -23.46
C ARG A 308 -1.19 9.18 -24.69
N GLY A 309 -1.89 8.08 -25.01
CA GLY A 309 -2.88 8.06 -26.08
C GLY A 309 -4.04 9.01 -25.80
N GLU A 310 -4.56 8.99 -24.57
CA GLU A 310 -5.59 9.92 -24.10
C GLU A 310 -5.13 11.37 -24.20
N LEU A 311 -3.91 11.66 -23.74
CA LEU A 311 -3.30 12.99 -23.84
C LEU A 311 -3.21 13.47 -25.30
N GLN A 312 -2.75 12.62 -26.22
CA GLN A 312 -2.65 12.97 -27.64
C GLN A 312 -4.04 13.21 -28.27
N LEU A 313 -5.02 12.39 -27.92
CA LEU A 313 -6.39 12.57 -28.38
C LEU A 313 -6.96 13.90 -27.91
N LEU A 314 -6.82 14.20 -26.62
CA LEU A 314 -7.30 15.43 -26.01
C LEU A 314 -6.61 16.66 -26.61
N GLN A 315 -5.29 16.63 -26.76
CA GLN A 315 -4.54 17.71 -27.42
C GLN A 315 -5.00 17.94 -28.87
N ARG A 316 -5.34 16.87 -29.61
CA ARG A 316 -5.91 16.99 -30.96
C ARG A 316 -7.29 17.65 -30.91
N GLN A 317 -8.15 17.23 -29.97
CA GLN A 317 -9.48 17.85 -29.78
C GLN A 317 -9.36 19.33 -29.43
N THR A 318 -8.48 19.71 -28.51
CA THR A 318 -8.22 21.12 -28.15
C THR A 318 -7.81 21.94 -29.38
N ARG A 319 -7.00 21.39 -30.30
CA ARG A 319 -6.65 22.09 -31.55
C ARG A 319 -7.84 22.21 -32.51
N LEU A 320 -8.69 21.19 -32.60
CA LEU A 320 -9.89 21.22 -33.44
C LEU A 320 -10.88 22.31 -33.00
N LEU A 321 -10.98 22.57 -31.69
CA LEU A 321 -11.80 23.65 -31.13
C LEU A 321 -11.36 25.06 -31.56
N GLY A 322 -10.15 25.19 -32.13
CA GLY A 322 -9.68 26.44 -32.74
C GLY A 322 -10.26 26.73 -34.12
N ASP A 323 -10.89 25.76 -34.79
CA ASP A 323 -11.50 25.91 -36.12
C ASP A 323 -13.03 25.69 -36.02
N LEU A 324 -13.80 26.68 -36.50
CA LEU A 324 -15.25 26.71 -36.42
C LEU A 324 -15.91 25.51 -37.14
N GLU A 325 -15.47 25.19 -38.36
CA GLU A 325 -16.12 24.13 -39.15
C GLU A 325 -15.74 22.73 -38.63
N ALA A 326 -14.49 22.60 -38.15
CA ALA A 326 -14.05 21.40 -37.44
C ALA A 326 -14.83 21.18 -36.14
N THR A 327 -15.07 22.26 -35.37
CA THR A 327 -15.84 22.23 -34.12
C THR A 327 -17.29 21.79 -34.37
N LYS A 328 -17.96 22.35 -35.38
CA LYS A 328 -19.33 21.95 -35.73
C LYS A 328 -19.41 20.48 -36.14
N THR A 329 -18.46 20.02 -36.95
CA THR A 329 -18.40 18.62 -37.39
C THR A 329 -18.22 17.69 -36.20
N TRP A 330 -17.29 18.02 -35.31
CA TRP A 330 -17.06 17.27 -34.08
C TRP A 330 -18.29 17.26 -33.14
N LEU A 331 -18.98 18.39 -32.96
CA LEU A 331 -20.20 18.45 -32.15
C LEU A 331 -21.32 17.54 -32.68
N ARG A 332 -21.43 17.38 -34.00
CA ARG A 332 -22.37 16.43 -34.62
C ARG A 332 -22.00 14.99 -34.29
N GLU A 333 -20.71 14.64 -34.41
CA GLU A 333 -20.21 13.30 -34.07
C GLU A 333 -20.47 12.97 -32.59
N VAL A 334 -20.15 13.89 -31.67
CA VAL A 334 -20.41 13.72 -30.23
C VAL A 334 -21.90 13.52 -29.94
N ARG A 335 -22.77 14.26 -30.63
CA ARG A 335 -24.24 14.11 -30.47
C ARG A 335 -24.72 12.75 -30.97
N SER A 336 -24.17 12.25 -32.07
CA SER A 336 -24.51 10.93 -32.61
C SER A 336 -24.02 9.76 -31.75
N ALA A 337 -22.99 9.97 -30.94
CA ALA A 337 -22.45 8.95 -30.04
C ALA A 337 -23.12 8.92 -28.66
N ARG A 338 -23.83 9.99 -28.27
CA ARG A 338 -24.60 10.10 -27.01
C ARG A 338 -26.04 9.57 -27.13
N HIS A 339 -26.52 9.32 -28.35
CA HIS A 339 -27.80 8.68 -28.65
C HIS A 339 -27.56 7.23 -29.06
#